data_AF-A0A1A9I0I8-F1
#
_entry.id   AF-A0A1A9I0I8-F1
#
_cell.length_a   1.000
_cell.length_b   1.000
_cell.length_c   1.000
_cell.angle_alpha   90.00
_cell.angle_beta   90.00
_cell.angle_gamma   90.00
#
_symmetry.space_group_name_H-M   'P 1'
#
loop_
_entity.id
_entity.type
_entity.pdbx_description
1 polymer ?
#
loop_
_entity_poly.entity_id
_entity_poly.type
_entity_poly.pdbx_seq_one_letter_code
_entity_poly.pdbx_strand_id
1 'polypeptide(L)'
;MIALLTDKKTETYALSKAGIGWRIDCLGDMGGFDKNWSHMLDYYPEGIINFGMQDAWKKGPVSLEVCWVMQKWKDEGWNIDYIIDQSLKWHVSSFNAKSSAVPKEWWPQVNRWLNKMGYRFVVRRFTYPKEIMRGGKLWFTSWWENKGVAPIYKRDYCFAIRLQNRRDTVIRTTDAAITEWMPGDNLYDNAVYLPYDLPAGNYQLDIGIIEKQTNEPKVKLAIEGRTADGWYRLGSISVK
;
A
#
# COMPACT_ATOMS: atom_id res chain seq x y z
N MET A 1 10.44 -11.88 -1.63
CA MET A 1 11.91 -11.86 -1.76
C MET A 1 12.31 -10.52 -2.32
N ILE A 2 13.41 -9.94 -1.83
CA ILE A 2 13.99 -8.69 -2.33
C ILE A 2 15.45 -8.95 -2.69
N ALA A 3 15.93 -8.39 -3.80
CA ALA A 3 17.34 -8.44 -4.21
C ALA A 3 18.01 -7.07 -4.00
N LEU A 4 19.28 -7.05 -3.60
CA LEU A 4 20.06 -5.81 -3.65
C LEU A 4 20.34 -5.47 -5.12
N LEU A 5 20.14 -4.21 -5.50
CA LEU A 5 20.46 -3.73 -6.85
C LEU A 5 21.99 -3.64 -7.00
N THR A 6 22.61 -4.62 -7.66
CA THR A 6 24.05 -4.75 -7.83
C THR A 6 24.48 -4.88 -9.28
N ASP A 7 23.85 -5.79 -10.06
CA ASP A 7 24.30 -6.10 -11.42
C ASP A 7 23.24 -6.79 -12.30
N LYS A 8 23.37 -6.66 -13.61
CA LYS A 8 22.39 -7.22 -14.55
C LYS A 8 22.21 -8.73 -14.42
N LYS A 9 23.29 -9.50 -14.17
CA LYS A 9 23.25 -10.96 -14.20
C LYS A 9 22.46 -11.49 -13.01
N THR A 10 22.75 -10.99 -11.82
CA THR A 10 22.07 -11.38 -10.58
C THR A 10 20.57 -11.05 -10.64
N GLU A 11 20.22 -9.84 -11.08
CA GLU A 11 18.83 -9.36 -11.11
C GLU A 11 18.02 -10.08 -12.18
N THR A 12 18.58 -10.25 -13.38
CA THR A 12 17.91 -11.01 -14.45
C THR A 12 17.66 -12.46 -14.02
N TYR A 13 18.63 -13.07 -13.35
CA TYR A 13 18.46 -14.42 -12.80
C TYR A 13 17.33 -14.44 -11.77
N ALA A 14 17.31 -13.52 -10.82
CA ALA A 14 16.29 -13.49 -9.78
C ALA A 14 14.87 -13.23 -10.33
N LEU A 15 14.73 -12.30 -11.29
CA LEU A 15 13.49 -12.06 -12.03
C LEU A 15 13.00 -13.29 -12.79
N SER A 16 13.91 -14.11 -13.33
CA SER A 16 13.54 -15.36 -14.02
C SER A 16 12.94 -16.43 -13.09
N LYS A 17 13.16 -16.30 -11.77
CA LYS A 17 12.70 -17.28 -10.77
C LYS A 17 11.39 -16.91 -10.11
N ALA A 18 11.14 -15.63 -9.86
CA ALA A 18 9.94 -15.17 -9.17
C ALA A 18 9.67 -13.67 -9.41
N GLY A 19 8.45 -13.24 -9.09
CA GLY A 19 8.18 -11.83 -8.84
C GLY A 19 8.94 -11.36 -7.60
N ILE A 20 10.07 -10.70 -7.80
CA ILE A 20 10.91 -10.17 -6.74
C ILE A 20 10.79 -8.64 -6.64
N GLY A 21 10.98 -8.13 -5.43
CA GLY A 21 11.25 -6.71 -5.21
C GLY A 21 12.75 -6.44 -5.20
N TRP A 22 13.14 -5.21 -4.90
CA TRP A 22 14.55 -4.84 -4.80
C TRP A 22 14.83 -3.82 -3.70
N ARG A 23 16.11 -3.67 -3.36
CA ARG A 23 16.60 -2.74 -2.35
C ARG A 23 17.88 -2.03 -2.77
N ILE A 24 18.15 -0.91 -2.13
CA ILE A 24 19.42 -0.16 -2.19
C ILE A 24 19.78 0.38 -0.80
N ASP A 25 21.08 0.55 -0.55
CA ASP A 25 21.60 0.77 0.81
C ASP A 25 22.06 2.22 1.09
N CYS A 26 21.86 3.13 0.14
CA CYS A 26 22.40 4.50 0.21
C CYS A 26 21.51 5.51 -0.55
N LEU A 27 20.21 5.54 -0.22
CA LEU A 27 19.33 6.62 -0.68
C LEU A 27 19.85 7.96 -0.19
N GLY A 28 19.83 8.99 -1.04
CA GLY A 28 20.17 10.35 -0.67
C GLY A 28 21.66 10.70 -0.74
N ASP A 29 22.54 9.79 -1.18
CA ASP A 29 23.89 10.17 -1.60
C ASP A 29 23.83 10.96 -2.91
N MET A 30 24.21 12.23 -2.83
CA MET A 30 24.25 13.20 -3.92
C MET A 30 25.68 13.69 -4.19
N GLY A 31 26.69 12.85 -3.91
CA GLY A 31 28.11 13.17 -4.11
C GLY A 31 28.93 13.17 -2.82
N GLY A 32 28.50 12.43 -1.80
CA GLY A 32 29.21 12.30 -0.53
C GLY A 32 30.37 11.29 -0.58
N PHE A 33 30.37 10.37 -1.56
CA PHE A 33 31.49 9.45 -1.80
C PHE A 33 32.51 9.98 -2.82
N ASP A 34 32.04 10.65 -3.87
CA ASP A 34 32.85 11.28 -4.90
C ASP A 34 32.17 12.57 -5.38
N LYS A 35 32.94 13.58 -5.78
CA LYS A 35 32.40 14.86 -6.26
C LYS A 35 31.81 14.77 -7.67
N ASN A 36 32.25 13.79 -8.46
CA ASN A 36 31.86 13.60 -9.85
C ASN A 36 30.97 12.37 -10.05
N TRP A 37 30.54 11.72 -8.96
CA TRP A 37 29.68 10.55 -9.01
C TRP A 37 28.84 10.42 -7.74
N SER A 38 27.59 10.00 -7.90
CA SER A 38 26.69 9.71 -6.78
C SER A 38 25.76 8.56 -7.10
N HIS A 39 25.29 7.89 -6.05
CA HIS A 39 24.31 6.83 -6.26
C HIS A 39 23.00 7.34 -6.88
N MET A 40 22.52 8.52 -6.45
CA MET A 40 21.23 9.06 -6.86
C MET A 40 21.18 9.60 -8.29
N LEU A 41 22.30 10.07 -8.83
CA LEU A 41 22.37 10.69 -10.15
C LEU A 41 22.94 9.76 -11.22
N ASP A 42 23.89 8.91 -10.85
CA ASP A 42 24.69 8.17 -11.84
C ASP A 42 24.39 6.66 -11.80
N TYR A 43 24.21 6.08 -10.61
CA TYR A 43 24.05 4.63 -10.48
C TYR A 43 22.60 4.15 -10.50
N TYR A 44 21.74 4.66 -9.62
CA TYR A 44 20.37 4.14 -9.47
C TYR A 44 19.50 4.36 -10.71
N PRO A 45 19.46 5.55 -11.35
CA PRO A 45 18.64 5.74 -12.55
C PRO A 45 18.99 4.76 -13.67
N GLU A 46 20.29 4.53 -13.90
CA GLU A 46 20.77 3.62 -14.92
C GLU A 46 20.61 2.15 -14.52
N GLY A 47 21.01 1.78 -13.30
CA GLY A 47 20.97 0.41 -12.80
C GLY A 47 19.54 -0.16 -12.77
N ILE A 48 18.56 0.64 -12.35
CA ILE A 48 17.15 0.22 -12.36
C ILE A 48 16.68 -0.20 -13.77
N ILE A 49 17.13 0.52 -14.80
CA ILE A 49 16.77 0.23 -16.20
C ILE A 49 17.64 -0.92 -16.74
N ASN A 50 18.96 -0.78 -16.65
CA ASN A 50 19.94 -1.69 -17.24
C ASN A 50 19.85 -3.10 -16.65
N PHE A 51 19.40 -3.24 -15.41
CA PHE A 51 19.23 -4.52 -14.72
C PHE A 51 17.79 -5.07 -14.83
N GLY A 52 16.88 -4.36 -15.51
CA GLY A 52 15.51 -4.81 -15.76
C GLY A 52 14.53 -4.64 -14.58
N MET A 53 14.87 -3.79 -13.61
CA MET A 53 14.13 -3.65 -12.35
C MET A 53 13.04 -2.57 -12.37
N GLN A 54 12.91 -1.82 -13.46
CA GLN A 54 11.95 -0.72 -13.65
C GLN A 54 10.49 -1.09 -13.35
N ASP A 55 10.08 -2.33 -13.62
CA ASP A 55 8.72 -2.83 -13.41
C ASP A 55 8.61 -3.85 -12.27
N ALA A 56 9.74 -4.20 -11.62
CA ALA A 56 9.77 -5.19 -10.55
C ALA A 56 8.85 -4.81 -9.37
N TRP A 57 8.69 -3.50 -9.11
CA TRP A 57 7.79 -2.97 -8.09
C TRP A 57 6.33 -3.42 -8.26
N LYS A 58 5.89 -3.80 -9.46
CA LYS A 58 4.52 -4.30 -9.68
C LYS A 58 4.28 -5.65 -9.02
N LYS A 59 5.34 -6.39 -8.70
CA LYS A 59 5.27 -7.77 -8.20
C LYS A 59 6.00 -7.98 -6.87
N GLY A 60 6.90 -7.09 -6.47
CA GLY A 60 7.54 -7.11 -5.15
C GLY A 60 7.91 -5.72 -4.63
N PRO A 61 8.15 -5.58 -3.32
CA PRO A 61 8.36 -4.27 -2.70
C PRO A 61 9.73 -3.67 -3.04
N VAL A 62 9.80 -2.35 -3.08
CA VAL A 62 11.05 -1.60 -3.14
C VAL A 62 11.41 -1.10 -1.75
N SER A 63 12.55 -1.52 -1.21
CA SER A 63 12.98 -1.14 0.15
C SER A 63 14.27 -0.34 0.10
N LEU A 64 14.28 0.87 0.65
CA LEU A 64 15.43 1.76 0.57
C LEU A 64 16.03 1.98 1.96
N GLU A 65 17.35 2.10 2.05
CA GLU A 65 18.03 2.52 3.28
C GLU A 65 18.67 3.89 3.08
N VAL A 66 18.65 4.72 4.13
CA VAL A 66 19.30 6.03 4.18
C VAL A 66 20.83 5.90 4.00
N CYS A 67 21.41 6.75 3.15
CA CYS A 67 22.85 6.98 3.19
C CYS A 67 23.20 7.94 4.32
N TRP A 68 24.11 7.53 5.21
CA TRP A 68 24.34 8.22 6.49
C TRP A 68 23.03 8.43 7.27
N VAL A 69 22.57 9.67 7.42
CA VAL A 69 21.33 10.08 8.11
C VAL A 69 20.79 11.35 7.44
N MET A 70 19.49 11.66 7.59
CA MET A 70 18.93 12.88 6.99
C MET A 70 19.61 14.17 7.44
N GLN A 71 20.12 14.22 8.68
CA GLN A 71 20.91 15.38 9.14
C GLN A 71 22.14 15.62 8.25
N LYS A 72 22.82 14.56 7.79
CA LYS A 72 23.96 14.69 6.88
C LYS A 72 23.55 15.31 5.55
N TRP A 73 22.41 14.90 4.98
CA TRP A 73 21.91 15.49 3.74
C TRP A 73 21.65 16.99 3.89
N LYS A 74 21.14 17.38 5.05
CA LYS A 74 20.88 18.79 5.37
C LYS A 74 22.17 19.59 5.49
N ASP A 75 23.15 19.04 6.20
CA ASP A 75 24.44 19.68 6.42
C ASP A 75 25.21 19.89 5.10
N GLU A 76 25.06 18.96 4.15
CA GLU A 76 25.64 19.04 2.80
C GLU A 76 24.79 19.87 1.82
N GLY A 77 23.62 20.37 2.24
CA GLY A 77 22.73 21.16 1.38
C GLY A 77 22.07 20.36 0.26
N TRP A 78 21.99 19.03 0.37
CA TRP A 78 21.36 18.18 -0.62
C TRP A 78 19.84 18.36 -0.64
N ASN A 79 19.27 18.40 -1.84
CA ASN A 79 17.85 18.68 -2.02
C ASN A 79 16.98 17.48 -1.60
N ILE A 80 16.35 17.59 -0.42
CA ILE A 80 15.45 16.56 0.12
C ILE A 80 14.25 16.29 -0.79
N ASP A 81 13.69 17.31 -1.45
CA ASP A 81 12.54 17.12 -2.34
C ASP A 81 12.92 16.26 -3.54
N TYR A 82 14.11 16.49 -4.11
CA TYR A 82 14.64 15.63 -5.18
C TYR A 82 14.81 14.18 -4.72
N ILE A 83 15.41 13.97 -3.53
CA ILE A 83 15.65 12.62 -2.99
C ILE A 83 14.33 11.87 -2.78
N ILE A 84 13.34 12.55 -2.18
CA ILE A 84 11.99 12.01 -1.96
C ILE A 84 11.32 11.70 -3.29
N ASP A 85 11.31 12.64 -4.22
CA ASP A 85 10.56 12.51 -5.48
C ASP A 85 11.17 11.40 -6.36
N GLN A 86 12.50 11.22 -6.37
CA GLN A 86 13.13 10.07 -7.02
C GLN A 86 12.74 8.74 -6.36
N SER A 87 12.73 8.67 -5.02
CA SER A 87 12.31 7.44 -4.34
C SER A 87 10.86 7.06 -4.64
N LEU A 88 9.97 8.06 -4.78
CA LEU A 88 8.58 7.88 -5.15
C LEU A 88 8.43 7.45 -6.61
N LYS A 89 9.22 8.04 -7.52
CA LYS A 89 9.33 7.61 -8.93
C LYS A 89 9.79 6.15 -9.04
N TRP A 90 10.63 5.69 -8.11
CA TRP A 90 11.08 4.29 -8.04
C TRP A 90 10.16 3.38 -7.20
N HIS A 91 8.96 3.86 -6.85
CA HIS A 91 7.93 3.06 -6.20
C HIS A 91 8.30 2.51 -4.81
N VAL A 92 9.03 3.31 -4.01
CA VAL A 92 9.41 2.94 -2.64
C VAL A 92 8.21 2.44 -1.81
N SER A 93 8.39 1.26 -1.22
CA SER A 93 7.41 0.58 -0.36
C SER A 93 7.75 0.69 1.12
N SER A 94 9.05 0.72 1.44
CA SER A 94 9.54 0.88 2.81
C SER A 94 10.87 1.61 2.81
N PHE A 95 11.15 2.30 3.92
CA PHE A 95 12.39 3.04 4.11
C PHE A 95 12.96 2.78 5.50
N ASN A 96 14.27 2.48 5.56
CA ASN A 96 15.04 2.41 6.79
C ASN A 96 15.82 3.73 6.98
N ALA A 97 15.38 4.54 7.93
CA ALA A 97 15.99 5.83 8.28
C ALA A 97 17.19 5.71 9.24
N LYS A 98 17.59 4.49 9.62
CA LYS A 98 18.43 4.21 10.79
C LYS A 98 17.83 4.83 12.07
N SER A 99 18.55 4.75 13.19
CA SER A 99 18.09 5.24 14.49
C SER A 99 18.34 6.74 14.71
N SER A 100 18.08 7.57 13.70
CA SER A 100 18.39 9.01 13.74
C SER A 100 17.16 9.87 13.49
N ALA A 101 17.11 11.03 14.18
CA ALA A 101 16.00 11.94 14.07
C ALA A 101 15.96 12.63 12.70
N VAL A 102 14.76 12.90 12.21
CA VAL A 102 14.52 13.79 11.06
C VAL A 102 14.76 15.23 11.51
N PRO A 103 15.52 16.05 10.74
CA PRO A 103 15.60 17.49 10.99
C PRO A 103 14.22 18.13 11.10
N LYS A 104 14.01 18.98 12.11
CA LYS A 104 12.66 19.44 12.48
C LYS A 104 11.94 20.16 11.33
N GLU A 105 12.66 20.92 10.51
CA GLU A 105 12.08 21.64 9.38
C GLU A 105 11.69 20.74 8.20
N TRP A 106 12.13 19.49 8.17
CA TRP A 106 11.91 18.55 7.06
C TRP A 106 10.71 17.63 7.27
N TRP A 107 10.05 17.70 8.43
CA TRP A 107 8.82 16.95 8.68
C TRP A 107 7.71 17.19 7.64
N PRO A 108 7.49 18.40 7.08
CA PRO A 108 6.53 18.58 5.99
C PRO A 108 6.83 17.69 4.77
N GLN A 109 8.10 17.65 4.33
CA GLN A 109 8.55 16.84 3.20
C GLN A 109 8.47 15.35 3.53
N VAL A 110 8.93 14.95 4.71
CA VAL A 110 8.83 13.55 5.18
C VAL A 110 7.37 13.10 5.30
N ASN A 111 6.46 13.95 5.80
CA ASN A 111 5.05 13.61 5.86
C ASN A 111 4.42 13.49 4.46
N ARG A 112 4.82 14.32 3.48
CA ARG A 112 4.43 14.14 2.07
C ARG A 112 4.88 12.78 1.57
N TRP A 113 6.13 12.42 1.86
CA TRP A 113 6.72 11.15 1.46
C TRP A 113 6.01 9.94 2.08
N LEU A 114 5.81 9.94 3.40
CA LEU A 114 5.12 8.88 4.14
C LEU A 114 3.67 8.69 3.69
N ASN A 115 2.99 9.76 3.26
CA ASN A 115 1.63 9.67 2.71
C ASN A 115 1.57 9.08 1.29
N LYS A 116 2.72 8.86 0.64
CA LYS A 116 2.85 8.31 -0.72
C LYS A 116 3.58 6.97 -0.77
N MET A 117 4.48 6.69 0.16
CA MET A 117 5.24 5.45 0.23
C MET A 117 4.32 4.23 0.36
N GLY A 118 4.61 3.18 -0.40
CA GLY A 118 3.80 1.96 -0.40
C GLY A 118 2.41 2.18 -1.00
N TYR A 119 1.40 1.59 -0.37
CA TYR A 119 0.00 1.73 -0.78
C TYR A 119 -0.77 2.65 0.18
N ARG A 120 -1.75 3.37 -0.36
CA ARG A 120 -2.68 4.20 0.42
C ARG A 120 -4.06 4.22 -0.23
N PHE A 121 -4.92 3.28 0.17
CA PHE A 121 -6.24 3.12 -0.44
C PHE A 121 -7.25 4.12 0.11
N VAL A 122 -7.93 4.83 -0.79
CA VAL A 122 -9.07 5.71 -0.55
C VAL A 122 -10.29 5.10 -1.22
N VAL A 123 -11.40 4.99 -0.51
CA VAL A 123 -12.69 4.62 -1.13
C VAL A 123 -13.33 5.90 -1.64
N ARG A 124 -13.43 6.02 -2.97
CA ARG A 124 -14.03 7.18 -3.63
C ARG A 124 -15.53 7.04 -3.75
N ARG A 125 -16.01 5.83 -4.03
CA ARG A 125 -17.44 5.52 -4.08
C ARG A 125 -17.69 4.08 -3.68
N PHE A 126 -18.71 3.85 -2.87
CA PHE A 126 -19.21 2.52 -2.56
C PHE A 126 -20.73 2.57 -2.60
N THR A 127 -21.36 1.71 -3.41
CA THR A 127 -22.82 1.64 -3.53
C THR A 127 -23.31 0.24 -3.19
N TYR A 128 -24.43 0.16 -2.50
CA TYR A 128 -25.04 -1.09 -2.05
C TYR A 128 -26.55 -0.88 -1.88
N PRO A 129 -27.38 -1.94 -1.97
CA PRO A 129 -28.82 -1.84 -1.77
C PRO A 129 -29.16 -1.53 -0.31
N LYS A 130 -30.22 -0.76 -0.08
CA LYS A 130 -30.72 -0.46 1.27
C LYS A 130 -31.35 -1.68 1.96
N GLU A 131 -31.83 -2.65 1.17
CA GLU A 131 -32.54 -3.83 1.64
C GLU A 131 -32.05 -5.08 0.91
N ILE A 132 -32.02 -6.19 1.62
CA ILE A 132 -31.58 -7.51 1.12
C ILE A 132 -32.39 -8.61 1.79
N MET A 133 -32.59 -9.72 1.08
CA MET A 133 -33.22 -10.91 1.64
C MET A 133 -32.19 -11.77 2.38
N ARG A 134 -32.63 -12.48 3.42
CA ARG A 134 -31.86 -13.55 4.07
C ARG A 134 -31.40 -14.60 3.06
N GLY A 135 -30.17 -15.07 3.19
CA GLY A 135 -29.54 -15.96 2.20
C GLY A 135 -29.26 -15.31 0.83
N GLY A 136 -29.58 -14.02 0.68
CA GLY A 136 -29.43 -13.28 -0.57
C GLY A 136 -27.98 -12.87 -0.87
N LYS A 137 -27.81 -12.25 -2.04
CA LYS A 137 -26.56 -11.62 -2.46
C LYS A 137 -26.58 -10.14 -2.12
N LEU A 138 -25.59 -9.70 -1.35
CA LEU A 138 -25.29 -8.28 -1.19
C LEU A 138 -24.41 -7.84 -2.37
N TRP A 139 -25.03 -7.31 -3.41
CA TRP A 139 -24.34 -6.67 -4.53
C TRP A 139 -23.81 -5.30 -4.14
N PHE A 140 -22.64 -4.93 -4.65
CA PHE A 140 -22.06 -3.61 -4.46
C PHE A 140 -21.21 -3.21 -5.67
N THR A 141 -21.08 -1.90 -5.87
CA THR A 141 -20.06 -1.33 -6.76
C THR A 141 -19.05 -0.57 -5.93
N SER A 142 -17.77 -0.61 -6.29
CA SER A 142 -16.76 0.15 -5.55
C SER A 142 -15.68 0.75 -6.44
N TRP A 143 -15.38 2.02 -6.18
CA TRP A 143 -14.27 2.76 -6.77
C TRP A 143 -13.28 3.13 -5.68
N TRP A 144 -12.06 2.66 -5.87
CA TRP A 144 -10.92 2.87 -4.99
C TRP A 144 -9.85 3.66 -5.72
N GLU A 145 -9.09 4.44 -4.98
CA GLU A 145 -7.87 5.07 -5.47
C GLU A 145 -6.72 4.63 -4.57
N ASN A 146 -5.68 4.04 -5.14
CA ASN A 146 -4.41 3.88 -4.45
C ASN A 146 -3.60 5.18 -4.62
N LYS A 147 -3.60 6.02 -3.59
CA LYS A 147 -2.84 7.28 -3.56
C LYS A 147 -1.34 7.09 -3.33
N GLY A 148 -0.91 5.88 -3.00
CA GLY A 148 0.49 5.53 -2.83
C GLY A 148 1.20 5.32 -4.17
N VAL A 149 2.45 4.86 -4.12
CA VAL A 149 3.27 4.56 -5.30
C VAL A 149 3.50 3.06 -5.52
N ALA A 150 2.97 2.18 -4.69
CA ALA A 150 3.08 0.73 -4.86
C ALA A 150 1.76 0.03 -4.51
N PRO A 151 1.51 -1.18 -5.05
CA PRO A 151 0.40 -2.01 -4.62
C PRO A 151 0.70 -2.65 -3.25
N ILE A 152 -0.29 -3.35 -2.71
CA ILE A 152 -0.06 -4.28 -1.60
C ILE A 152 0.53 -5.60 -2.11
N TYR A 153 1.48 -6.18 -1.38
CA TYR A 153 2.13 -7.45 -1.79
C TYR A 153 1.68 -8.66 -0.96
N LYS A 154 0.90 -8.43 0.11
CA LYS A 154 0.43 -9.46 1.05
C LYS A 154 -0.78 -10.18 0.48
N ARG A 155 -0.64 -11.49 0.21
CA ARG A 155 -1.69 -12.33 -0.42
C ARG A 155 -2.71 -12.89 0.57
N ASP A 156 -2.34 -12.91 1.84
CA ASP A 156 -3.16 -13.23 2.99
C ASP A 156 -4.13 -12.11 3.35
N TYR A 157 -4.00 -10.92 2.75
CA TYR A 157 -4.95 -9.85 2.94
C TYR A 157 -6.09 -9.95 1.92
N CYS A 158 -7.29 -9.50 2.31
CA CYS A 158 -8.45 -9.44 1.43
C CYS A 158 -9.36 -8.27 1.77
N PHE A 159 -10.02 -7.73 0.76
CA PHE A 159 -11.14 -6.83 0.98
C PHE A 159 -12.35 -7.62 1.51
N ALA A 160 -12.99 -7.10 2.55
CA ALA A 160 -14.11 -7.73 3.22
C ALA A 160 -15.20 -6.72 3.61
N ILE A 161 -16.41 -7.24 3.71
CA ILE A 161 -17.60 -6.53 4.16
C ILE A 161 -18.04 -7.16 5.49
N ARG A 162 -18.44 -6.32 6.44
CA ARG A 162 -19.02 -6.75 7.70
C ARG A 162 -20.42 -6.18 7.86
N LEU A 163 -21.37 -7.04 8.20
CA LEU A 163 -22.68 -6.65 8.71
C LEU A 163 -22.69 -6.84 10.22
N GLN A 164 -23.01 -5.79 10.97
CA GLN A 164 -23.03 -5.85 12.44
C GLN A 164 -24.28 -5.16 13.00
N ASN A 165 -24.93 -5.81 13.95
CA ASN A 165 -25.93 -5.20 14.81
C ASN A 165 -25.51 -5.39 16.29
N ARG A 166 -26.41 -5.16 17.26
CA ARG A 166 -26.09 -5.32 18.71
C ARG A 166 -25.84 -6.78 19.15
N ARG A 167 -26.33 -7.76 18.40
CA ARG A 167 -26.35 -9.20 18.73
C ARG A 167 -25.50 -10.03 17.77
N ASP A 168 -25.50 -9.67 16.49
CA ASP A 168 -25.00 -10.48 15.39
C ASP A 168 -23.88 -9.75 14.64
N THR A 169 -22.89 -10.50 14.18
CA THR A 169 -21.83 -10.02 13.31
C THR A 169 -21.55 -11.06 12.23
N VAL A 170 -21.56 -10.62 10.98
CA VAL A 170 -21.23 -11.46 9.81
C VAL A 170 -20.15 -10.77 9.01
N ILE A 171 -19.06 -11.49 8.76
CA ILE A 171 -17.97 -11.05 7.90
C ILE A 171 -17.99 -11.88 6.61
N ARG A 172 -17.82 -11.20 5.48
CA ARG A 172 -17.67 -11.81 4.17
C ARG A 172 -16.45 -11.25 3.47
N THR A 173 -15.52 -12.14 3.18
CA THR A 173 -14.37 -11.85 2.34
C THR A 173 -14.81 -11.84 0.88
N THR A 174 -14.11 -11.05 0.08
CA THR A 174 -14.31 -10.95 -1.36
C THR A 174 -13.15 -11.63 -2.10
N ASP A 175 -13.32 -11.84 -3.41
CA ASP A 175 -12.27 -12.38 -4.27
C ASP A 175 -11.36 -11.29 -4.89
N ALA A 176 -11.48 -10.03 -4.43
CA ALA A 176 -10.70 -8.92 -4.94
C ALA A 176 -9.20 -9.25 -4.95
N ALA A 177 -8.58 -9.15 -6.13
CA ALA A 177 -7.14 -9.23 -6.28
C ALA A 177 -6.49 -7.90 -5.83
N ILE A 178 -6.56 -7.60 -4.53
CA ILE A 178 -6.08 -6.30 -3.98
C ILE A 178 -4.58 -6.07 -4.26
N THR A 179 -3.80 -7.12 -4.49
CA THR A 179 -2.40 -7.04 -4.92
C THR A 179 -2.22 -6.46 -6.31
N GLU A 180 -3.29 -6.39 -7.09
CA GLU A 180 -3.35 -5.80 -8.42
C GLU A 180 -3.89 -4.36 -8.39
N TRP A 181 -4.23 -3.84 -7.21
CA TRP A 181 -4.68 -2.45 -7.07
C TRP A 181 -3.51 -1.47 -7.14
N MET A 182 -3.10 -1.17 -8.38
CA MET A 182 -1.97 -0.32 -8.72
C MET A 182 -2.23 1.15 -8.31
N PRO A 183 -1.18 1.99 -8.20
CA PRO A 183 -1.32 3.44 -8.03
C PRO A 183 -2.34 4.04 -9.01
N GLY A 184 -3.26 4.85 -8.50
CA GLY A 184 -4.38 5.40 -9.27
C GLY A 184 -5.70 4.67 -9.01
N ASP A 185 -6.61 4.76 -9.98
CA ASP A 185 -8.00 4.28 -9.86
C ASP A 185 -8.14 2.77 -10.06
N ASN A 186 -8.95 2.15 -9.22
CA ASN A 186 -9.24 0.73 -9.22
C ASN A 186 -10.74 0.51 -9.01
N LEU A 187 -11.37 -0.21 -9.92
CA LEU A 187 -12.78 -0.58 -9.84
C LEU A 187 -12.92 -2.02 -9.36
N TYR A 188 -13.89 -2.27 -8.49
CA TYR A 188 -14.22 -3.60 -8.02
C TYR A 188 -15.70 -3.71 -7.71
N ASP A 189 -16.46 -4.22 -8.67
CA ASP A 189 -17.90 -4.45 -8.54
C ASP A 189 -18.13 -5.94 -8.36
N ASN A 190 -18.83 -6.33 -7.28
CA ASN A 190 -19.07 -7.74 -6.99
C ASN A 190 -20.27 -7.92 -6.04
N ALA A 191 -20.46 -9.15 -5.55
CA ALA A 191 -21.38 -9.48 -4.49
C ALA A 191 -20.78 -10.46 -3.49
N VAL A 192 -21.32 -10.44 -2.27
CA VAL A 192 -21.08 -11.47 -1.27
C VAL A 192 -22.40 -12.17 -0.89
N TYR A 193 -22.32 -13.48 -0.65
CA TYR A 193 -23.46 -14.26 -0.18
C TYR A 193 -23.60 -14.12 1.34
N LEU A 194 -24.83 -13.92 1.80
CA LEU A 194 -25.12 -13.87 3.22
C LEU A 194 -25.60 -15.22 3.73
N PRO A 195 -25.37 -15.53 5.02
CA PRO A 195 -25.92 -16.74 5.63
C PRO A 195 -27.45 -16.77 5.54
N TYR A 196 -28.03 -17.96 5.35
CA TYR A 196 -29.48 -18.16 5.40
C TYR A 196 -30.05 -17.95 6.81
N ASP A 197 -29.25 -18.25 7.82
CA ASP A 197 -29.54 -18.11 9.24
C ASP A 197 -29.28 -16.70 9.78
N LEU A 198 -28.84 -15.75 8.95
CA LEU A 198 -28.70 -14.35 9.33
C LEU A 198 -30.07 -13.80 9.77
N PRO A 199 -30.24 -13.37 11.04
CA PRO A 199 -31.53 -12.86 11.50
C PRO A 199 -31.97 -11.62 10.74
N ALA A 200 -33.28 -11.50 10.49
CA ALA A 200 -33.84 -10.28 9.93
C ALA A 200 -33.65 -9.09 10.90
N GLY A 201 -33.40 -7.90 10.36
CA GLY A 201 -33.18 -6.71 11.16
C GLY A 201 -32.30 -5.68 10.47
N ASN A 202 -32.02 -4.59 11.19
CA ASN A 202 -31.15 -3.51 10.73
C ASN A 202 -29.71 -3.79 11.14
N TYR A 203 -28.82 -3.79 10.16
CA TYR A 203 -27.39 -3.95 10.32
C TYR A 203 -26.67 -2.68 9.91
N GLN A 204 -25.50 -2.50 10.48
CA GLN A 204 -24.51 -1.56 10.02
C GLN A 204 -23.57 -2.29 9.04
N LEU A 205 -23.33 -1.66 7.89
CA LEU A 205 -22.40 -2.14 6.88
C LEU A 205 -21.06 -1.44 7.07
N ASP A 206 -20.04 -2.25 7.33
CA ASP A 206 -18.65 -1.82 7.41
C ASP A 206 -17.83 -2.49 6.32
N ILE A 207 -16.70 -1.85 5.99
CA ILE A 207 -15.68 -2.40 5.10
C ILE A 207 -14.30 -2.43 5.75
N GLY A 208 -13.44 -3.33 5.27
CA GLY A 208 -12.06 -3.41 5.70
C GLY A 208 -11.19 -4.22 4.74
N ILE A 209 -9.89 -4.00 4.81
CA ILE A 209 -8.90 -4.93 4.25
C ILE A 209 -8.29 -5.68 5.44
N ILE A 210 -8.61 -6.98 5.52
CA ILE A 210 -8.36 -7.84 6.66
C ILE A 210 -7.36 -8.93 6.32
N GLU A 211 -6.72 -9.51 7.34
CA GLU A 211 -5.99 -10.77 7.21
C GLU A 211 -6.97 -11.96 7.24
N LYS A 212 -6.88 -12.85 6.26
CA LYS A 212 -7.85 -13.94 6.01
C LYS A 212 -8.01 -14.89 7.19
N GLN A 213 -6.94 -15.18 7.92
CA GLN A 213 -6.95 -16.17 9.00
C GLN A 213 -7.61 -15.63 10.27
N THR A 214 -7.41 -14.35 10.58
CA THR A 214 -7.84 -13.74 11.84
C THR A 214 -9.10 -12.89 11.69
N ASN A 215 -9.46 -12.52 10.46
CA ASN A 215 -10.49 -11.54 10.12
C ASN A 215 -10.24 -10.13 10.72
N GLU A 216 -9.01 -9.84 11.10
CA GLU A 216 -8.64 -8.55 11.69
C GLU A 216 -8.29 -7.53 10.61
N PRO A 217 -8.82 -6.29 10.67
CA PRO A 217 -8.36 -5.20 9.81
C PRO A 217 -6.86 -4.92 9.98
N LYS A 218 -6.08 -5.10 8.91
CA LYS A 218 -4.62 -4.84 8.92
C LYS A 218 -4.23 -3.57 8.16
N VAL A 219 -5.06 -3.12 7.21
CA VAL A 219 -4.79 -1.90 6.43
C VAL A 219 -5.70 -0.77 6.87
N LYS A 220 -5.10 0.39 7.16
CA LYS A 220 -5.84 1.63 7.42
C LYS A 220 -6.20 2.28 6.08
N LEU A 221 -7.50 2.40 5.81
CA LEU A 221 -8.01 3.13 4.66
C LEU A 221 -7.90 4.65 4.92
N ALA A 222 -7.59 5.41 3.88
CA ALA A 222 -7.46 6.86 3.96
C ALA A 222 -8.82 7.56 3.79
N ILE A 223 -9.79 7.14 4.62
CA ILE A 223 -11.14 7.69 4.73
C ILE A 223 -11.53 7.83 6.21
N GLU A 224 -12.57 8.61 6.49
CA GLU A 224 -13.15 8.73 7.83
C GLU A 224 -14.01 7.51 8.20
N GLY A 225 -14.55 7.50 9.42
CA GLY A 225 -15.48 6.45 9.87
C GLY A 225 -14.82 5.18 10.40
N ARG A 226 -13.52 5.22 10.72
CA ARG A 226 -12.80 4.11 11.33
C ARG A 226 -13.33 3.83 12.75
N THR A 227 -13.80 2.62 13.00
CA THR A 227 -14.24 2.13 14.31
C THR A 227 -13.04 1.75 15.19
N ALA A 228 -13.28 1.55 16.50
CA ALA A 228 -12.23 1.20 17.46
C ALA A 228 -11.50 -0.11 17.12
N ASP A 229 -12.23 -1.08 16.55
CA ASP A 229 -11.71 -2.36 16.06
C ASP A 229 -11.18 -2.31 14.61
N GLY A 230 -11.12 -1.13 14.00
CA GLY A 230 -10.39 -0.87 12.77
C GLY A 230 -11.14 -1.03 11.45
N TRP A 231 -12.44 -1.36 11.50
CA TRP A 231 -13.35 -1.35 10.34
C TRP A 231 -13.78 0.06 9.96
N TYR A 232 -14.40 0.25 8.80
CA TYR A 232 -14.88 1.56 8.35
C TYR A 232 -16.38 1.51 8.08
N ARG A 233 -17.14 2.30 8.84
CA ARG A 233 -18.61 2.37 8.75
C ARG A 233 -19.05 3.11 7.50
N LEU A 234 -19.86 2.46 6.66
CA LEU A 234 -20.44 3.10 5.48
C LEU A 234 -21.88 3.54 5.67
N GLY A 235 -22.68 2.76 6.42
CA GLY A 235 -24.07 3.10 6.68
C GLY A 235 -24.89 1.90 7.16
N SER A 236 -26.21 1.97 7.00
CA SER A 236 -27.14 0.92 7.43
C SER A 236 -27.72 0.12 6.26
N ILE A 237 -28.12 -1.12 6.53
CA ILE A 237 -28.79 -2.02 5.60
C ILE A 237 -29.83 -2.87 6.34
N SER A 238 -31.00 -3.08 5.73
CA SER A 238 -32.07 -3.91 6.29
C SER A 238 -32.04 -5.32 5.69
N VAL A 239 -31.96 -6.33 6.55
CA VAL A 239 -32.10 -7.75 6.20
C VAL A 239 -33.53 -8.19 6.46
N LYS A 240 -34.21 -8.74 5.44
CA LYS A 240 -35.60 -9.24 5.49
C LYS A 240 -35.66 -10.76 5.37
#